data_AF-A0A2Z4WB39-F1
#
_entry.id   AF-A0A2Z4WB39-F1
#
_cell.length_a   1.000
_cell.length_b   1.000
_cell.length_c   1.000
_cell.angle_alpha   90.00
_cell.angle_beta   90.00
_cell.angle_gamma   90.00
#
_symmetry.space_group_name_H-M   'P 1'
#
loop_
_entity.id
_entity.type
_entity.pdbx_description
1 polymer ?
#
loop_
_entity_poly.entity_id
_entity_poly.type
_entity_poly.pdbx_seq_one_letter_code
_entity_poly.pdbx_strand_id
1 'polypeptide(L)'
;MKKRVLGSLVAFTLSMNLFSISTFAATKDINALYKEAYDATNTCLKVRTQQSVKNARQAISKLPKNITWAIGEFSKQVDSVQQPIFIKLLNSLSKAKNTKKQADINATRKMINDVIETQYKRTWSSELDKVQQGKINTLVTLVNSNKKDDNTVNAIKNEFNDIKTVKYNDVVANWIKNYSKDVEKALKVKESWDMPSRNPNNLKGIDVSNWQSNIDFKKVKAHGVQVVYMKATEGCTYKDKYMEQNYRQAKENELNVGFYHFFRGKGIEEARYFYNTIKNKSYNCKLALDVESANGMSKNELTNQCLIFMQELNRLSGNDGVVYTYTNFALNNLDSRLSKYSLWIAHYGVQAPGRNNIWRDWAGFQYSSKGTVPGINGNCDLDEFTPDIFVN
;
A
#
# COMPACT_ATOMS: atom_id res chain seq x y z
N MET A 1 -16.78 -6.73 -46.46
CA MET A 1 -18.12 -6.93 -47.03
C MET A 1 -18.17 -8.34 -47.64
N LYS A 2 -19.15 -9.16 -47.24
CA LYS A 2 -19.77 -10.29 -47.97
C LYS A 2 -18.85 -11.43 -48.48
N LYS A 3 -18.91 -12.63 -47.87
CA LYS A 3 -19.91 -13.72 -48.03
C LYS A 3 -19.50 -14.71 -49.14
N ARG A 4 -19.23 -15.98 -48.78
CA ARG A 4 -20.06 -17.19 -49.06
C ARG A 4 -19.71 -17.85 -50.42
N VAL A 5 -19.79 -19.16 -50.70
CA VAL A 5 -20.48 -20.32 -50.11
C VAL A 5 -20.09 -21.62 -50.86
N LEU A 6 -20.16 -22.76 -50.16
CA LEU A 6 -20.39 -24.19 -50.54
C LEU A 6 -19.82 -24.78 -51.85
N GLY A 7 -19.18 -25.96 -51.82
CA GLY A 7 -19.80 -27.31 -51.92
C GLY A 7 -19.05 -28.05 -53.06
N SER A 8 -18.84 -29.36 -53.18
CA SER A 8 -19.49 -30.59 -52.71
C SER A 8 -18.72 -31.81 -53.28
N LEU A 9 -18.80 -32.96 -52.59
CA LEU A 9 -18.82 -34.39 -53.05
C LEU A 9 -17.67 -34.97 -53.91
N VAL A 10 -16.92 -35.98 -53.41
CA VAL A 10 -17.11 -37.48 -53.47
C VAL A 10 -16.65 -38.13 -54.79
N ALA A 11 -15.66 -39.04 -54.69
CA ALA A 11 -15.64 -40.35 -55.38
C ALA A 11 -14.46 -41.19 -54.87
N PHE A 12 -14.74 -42.23 -54.07
CA PHE A 12 -13.81 -43.35 -53.86
C PHE A 12 -14.55 -44.63 -54.25
N THR A 13 -13.94 -45.40 -55.14
CA THR A 13 -14.50 -46.56 -55.83
C THR A 13 -14.61 -47.77 -54.91
N LEU A 14 -15.75 -48.45 -55.03
CA LEU A 14 -16.06 -49.74 -54.42
C LEU A 14 -15.62 -50.86 -55.40
N SER A 15 -14.91 -51.86 -54.93
CA SER A 15 -14.98 -53.20 -55.54
C SER A 15 -15.05 -54.24 -54.42
N MET A 16 -16.22 -54.87 -54.30
CA MET A 16 -16.48 -56.03 -53.46
C MET A 16 -16.11 -57.29 -54.24
N ASN A 17 -15.41 -58.23 -53.60
CA ASN A 17 -15.55 -59.65 -53.88
C ASN A 17 -15.97 -60.36 -52.58
N LEU A 18 -17.14 -60.98 -52.65
CA LEU A 18 -17.73 -61.99 -51.76
C LEU A 18 -17.10 -63.36 -52.12
N PHE A 19 -16.92 -64.42 -51.32
CA PHE A 19 -17.47 -64.90 -50.06
C PHE A 19 -16.50 -65.99 -49.53
N SER A 20 -16.18 -65.99 -48.24
CA SER A 20 -15.96 -67.21 -47.43
C SER A 20 -16.25 -66.89 -45.97
N ILE A 21 -17.38 -67.38 -45.48
CA ILE A 21 -17.84 -67.26 -44.09
C ILE A 21 -17.06 -68.25 -43.23
N SER A 22 -16.39 -67.78 -42.17
CA SER A 22 -16.66 -68.18 -40.77
C SER A 22 -15.62 -67.60 -39.79
N THR A 23 -16.15 -66.92 -38.75
CA THR A 23 -15.70 -66.89 -37.33
C THR A 23 -14.32 -66.26 -37.00
N PHE A 24 -14.11 -65.26 -36.14
CA PHE A 24 -14.86 -64.60 -35.06
C PHE A 24 -14.42 -63.11 -35.06
N ALA A 25 -15.31 -62.15 -35.37
CA ALA A 25 -15.24 -60.90 -34.63
C ALA A 25 -15.75 -61.26 -33.25
N ALA A 26 -14.89 -61.31 -32.24
CA ALA A 26 -15.29 -61.56 -30.87
C ALA A 26 -16.31 -60.48 -30.47
N THR A 27 -17.60 -60.79 -30.64
CA THR A 27 -18.68 -60.10 -29.94
C THR A 27 -18.26 -60.18 -28.48
N LYS A 28 -17.81 -59.07 -27.90
CA LYS A 28 -17.58 -59.01 -26.45
C LYS A 28 -18.83 -59.61 -25.82
N ASP A 29 -18.63 -60.71 -25.11
CA ASP A 29 -19.72 -61.47 -24.51
C ASP A 29 -20.60 -60.49 -23.75
N ILE A 30 -21.86 -60.34 -24.20
CA ILE A 30 -22.81 -59.38 -23.64
C ILE A 30 -22.99 -59.68 -22.15
N ASN A 31 -22.93 -60.95 -21.75
CA ASN A 31 -22.98 -61.36 -20.35
C ASN A 31 -21.77 -60.87 -19.57
N ALA A 32 -20.56 -60.92 -20.16
CA ALA A 32 -19.35 -60.41 -19.54
C ALA A 32 -19.39 -58.88 -19.35
N LEU A 33 -19.87 -58.14 -20.35
CA LEU A 33 -20.03 -56.68 -20.24
C LEU A 33 -21.12 -56.29 -19.23
N TYR A 34 -22.22 -57.03 -19.20
CA TYR A 34 -23.27 -56.85 -18.20
C TYR A 34 -22.73 -57.10 -16.79
N LYS A 35 -21.99 -58.21 -16.59
CA LYS A 35 -21.34 -58.52 -15.31
C LYS A 35 -20.35 -57.44 -14.88
N GLU A 36 -19.53 -56.92 -15.80
CA GLU A 36 -18.61 -55.81 -15.52
C GLU A 36 -19.37 -54.56 -15.04
N ALA A 37 -20.45 -54.17 -15.73
CA ALA A 37 -21.27 -53.01 -15.35
C ALA A 37 -22.00 -53.22 -14.02
N TYR A 38 -22.50 -54.43 -13.76
CA TYR A 38 -23.15 -54.82 -12.51
C TYR A 38 -22.18 -54.76 -11.33
N ASP A 39 -21.01 -55.41 -11.45
CA ASP A 39 -19.98 -55.46 -10.40
C ASP A 39 -19.44 -54.05 -10.09
N ALA A 40 -19.23 -53.21 -11.11
CA ALA A 40 -18.78 -51.83 -10.95
C ALA A 40 -19.87 -50.96 -10.28
N THR A 41 -21.15 -51.14 -10.63
CA THR A 41 -22.27 -50.41 -10.02
C THR A 41 -22.42 -50.79 -8.55
N ASN A 42 -22.37 -52.09 -8.22
CA ASN A 42 -22.40 -52.55 -6.84
C ASN A 42 -21.22 -52.04 -6.02
N THR A 43 -20.02 -52.02 -6.61
CA THR A 43 -18.85 -51.42 -5.98
C THR A 43 -19.06 -49.93 -5.73
N CYS A 44 -19.68 -49.21 -6.67
CA CYS A 44 -20.03 -47.80 -6.51
C CYS A 44 -21.02 -47.57 -5.37
N LEU A 45 -22.06 -48.40 -5.25
CA LEU A 45 -23.03 -48.33 -4.16
C LEU A 45 -22.39 -48.57 -2.78
N LYS A 46 -21.38 -49.45 -2.71
CA LYS A 46 -20.64 -49.76 -1.48
C LYS A 46 -19.63 -48.67 -1.10
N VAL A 47 -18.78 -48.27 -2.04
CA VAL A 47 -17.62 -47.39 -1.78
C VAL A 47 -17.99 -45.90 -1.81
N ARG A 48 -18.98 -45.52 -2.61
CA ARG A 48 -19.58 -44.17 -2.67
C ARG A 48 -18.59 -43.02 -2.89
N THR A 49 -17.63 -43.20 -3.80
CA THR A 49 -16.64 -42.17 -4.17
C THR A 49 -16.82 -41.69 -5.62
N GLN A 50 -16.22 -40.55 -5.98
CA GLN A 50 -16.17 -40.13 -7.39
C GLN A 50 -15.46 -41.17 -8.26
N GLN A 51 -14.36 -41.77 -7.80
CA GLN A 51 -13.66 -42.79 -8.57
C GLN A 51 -14.55 -44.03 -8.84
N SER A 52 -15.36 -44.45 -7.87
CA SER A 52 -16.28 -45.56 -8.09
C SER A 52 -17.43 -45.20 -9.04
N VAL A 53 -17.92 -43.95 -8.99
CA VAL A 53 -18.88 -43.42 -9.98
C VAL A 53 -18.26 -43.43 -11.39
N LYS A 54 -17.00 -43.02 -11.53
CA LYS A 54 -16.25 -43.06 -12.80
C LYS A 54 -16.20 -44.47 -13.37
N ASN A 55 -15.76 -45.42 -12.55
CA ASN A 55 -15.59 -46.81 -12.97
C ASN A 55 -16.94 -47.41 -13.40
N ALA A 56 -18.00 -47.15 -12.64
CA ALA A 56 -19.35 -47.61 -12.98
C ALA A 56 -19.86 -46.98 -14.29
N ARG A 57 -19.77 -45.65 -14.46
CA ARG A 57 -20.18 -44.98 -15.71
C ARG A 57 -19.39 -45.47 -16.92
N GLN A 58 -18.09 -45.70 -16.76
CA GLN A 58 -17.24 -46.26 -17.81
C GLN A 58 -17.68 -47.68 -18.18
N ALA A 59 -17.92 -48.56 -17.20
CA ALA A 59 -18.41 -49.91 -17.45
C ALA A 59 -19.80 -49.90 -18.13
N ILE A 60 -20.74 -49.09 -17.64
CA ILE A 60 -22.07 -48.92 -18.23
C ILE A 60 -21.98 -48.42 -19.67
N SER A 61 -21.07 -47.49 -19.98
CA SER A 61 -20.92 -46.93 -21.33
C SER A 61 -20.45 -47.95 -22.38
N LYS A 62 -19.89 -49.09 -21.94
CA LYS A 62 -19.49 -50.20 -22.83
C LYS A 62 -20.65 -51.11 -23.20
N LEU A 63 -21.79 -51.04 -22.51
CA LEU A 63 -22.96 -51.86 -22.80
C LEU A 63 -23.55 -51.52 -24.18
N PRO A 64 -24.00 -52.51 -24.96
CA PRO A 64 -24.60 -52.25 -26.26
C PRO A 64 -25.95 -51.52 -26.12
N LYS A 65 -26.25 -50.64 -27.08
CA LYS A 65 -27.44 -49.76 -27.02
C LYS A 65 -28.78 -50.49 -27.01
N ASN A 66 -28.82 -51.77 -27.39
CA ASN A 66 -30.05 -52.57 -27.41
C ASN A 66 -30.51 -53.08 -26.03
N ILE A 67 -29.68 -52.95 -24.97
CA ILE A 67 -30.06 -53.25 -23.58
C ILE A 67 -30.28 -51.97 -22.76
N THR A 68 -31.09 -51.05 -23.31
CA THR A 68 -31.40 -49.74 -22.72
C THR A 68 -31.95 -49.83 -21.30
N TRP A 69 -32.73 -50.86 -20.98
CA TRP A 69 -33.29 -51.07 -19.64
C TRP A 69 -32.19 -51.20 -18.58
N ALA A 70 -31.10 -51.93 -18.88
CA ALA A 70 -29.99 -52.17 -17.96
C ALA A 70 -29.14 -50.90 -17.81
N ILE A 71 -28.88 -50.20 -18.92
CA ILE A 71 -28.19 -48.91 -18.91
C ILE A 71 -28.95 -47.92 -18.02
N GLY A 72 -30.28 -47.84 -18.16
CA GLY A 72 -31.14 -46.98 -17.36
C GLY A 72 -31.09 -47.31 -15.88
N GLU A 73 -31.25 -48.59 -15.52
CA GLU A 73 -31.28 -49.03 -14.13
C GLU A 73 -29.92 -48.82 -13.43
N PHE A 74 -28.81 -49.20 -14.06
CA PHE A 74 -27.48 -48.97 -13.49
C PHE A 74 -27.16 -47.47 -13.36
N SER A 75 -27.55 -46.65 -14.35
CA SER A 75 -27.34 -45.20 -14.29
C SER A 75 -28.10 -44.57 -13.11
N LYS A 76 -29.36 -44.97 -12.89
CA LYS A 76 -30.18 -44.52 -11.75
C LYS A 76 -29.53 -44.86 -10.41
N GLN A 77 -28.97 -46.06 -10.28
CA GLN A 77 -28.27 -46.49 -9.05
C GLN A 77 -26.99 -45.67 -8.83
N VAL A 78 -26.20 -45.44 -9.88
CA VAL A 78 -25.00 -44.59 -9.80
C VAL A 78 -25.34 -43.14 -9.42
N ASP A 79 -26.44 -42.60 -9.94
CA ASP A 79 -26.87 -41.22 -9.65
C ASP A 79 -27.26 -41.03 -8.17
N SER A 80 -27.78 -42.07 -7.50
CA SER A 80 -28.05 -42.06 -6.05
C SER A 80 -26.78 -41.85 -5.21
N VAL A 81 -25.61 -42.17 -5.76
CA VAL A 81 -24.30 -41.94 -5.15
C VAL A 81 -23.74 -40.57 -5.55
N GLN A 82 -23.90 -40.18 -6.82
CA GLN A 82 -23.36 -38.94 -7.35
C GLN A 82 -24.05 -37.69 -6.77
N GLN A 83 -25.38 -37.70 -6.63
CA GLN A 83 -26.15 -36.53 -6.17
C GLN A 83 -25.69 -36.00 -4.80
N PRO A 84 -25.55 -36.83 -3.75
CA PRO A 84 -25.01 -36.38 -2.46
C PRO A 84 -23.61 -35.76 -2.55
N ILE A 85 -22.76 -36.22 -3.48
CA ILE A 85 -21.41 -35.65 -3.66
C ILE A 85 -21.50 -34.24 -4.26
N PHE A 86 -22.40 -34.03 -5.23
CA PHE A 86 -22.65 -32.71 -5.80
C PHE A 86 -23.19 -31.73 -4.76
N ILE A 87 -24.11 -32.16 -3.88
CA ILE A 87 -24.60 -31.34 -2.76
C ILE A 87 -23.44 -30.90 -1.85
N LYS A 88 -22.55 -31.83 -1.47
CA LYS A 88 -21.36 -31.51 -0.66
C LYS A 88 -20.49 -30.46 -1.36
N LEU A 89 -20.30 -30.58 -2.67
CA LEU A 89 -19.52 -29.62 -3.45
C LEU A 89 -20.19 -28.24 -3.50
N LEU A 90 -21.51 -28.17 -3.72
CA LEU A 90 -22.26 -26.91 -3.72
C LEU A 90 -22.16 -26.21 -2.36
N ASN A 91 -22.25 -26.96 -1.26
CA ASN A 91 -22.06 -26.43 0.09
C ASN A 91 -20.64 -25.91 0.30
N SER A 92 -19.62 -26.64 -0.18
CA SER A 92 -18.23 -26.19 -0.13
C SER A 92 -18.01 -24.90 -0.92
N LEU A 93 -18.60 -24.80 -2.13
CA LEU A 93 -18.53 -23.61 -2.96
C LEU A 93 -19.23 -22.42 -2.30
N SER A 94 -20.41 -22.63 -1.71
CA SER A 94 -21.13 -21.60 -0.93
C SER A 94 -20.29 -21.11 0.25
N LYS A 95 -19.68 -22.03 1.00
CA LYS A 95 -18.76 -21.69 2.09
C LYS A 95 -17.56 -20.88 1.61
N ALA A 96 -16.94 -21.26 0.49
CA ALA A 96 -15.83 -20.51 -0.09
C ALA A 96 -16.26 -19.09 -0.53
N LYS A 97 -17.46 -18.94 -1.12
CA LYS A 97 -18.04 -17.63 -1.49
C LYS A 97 -18.25 -16.74 -0.27
N ASN A 98 -18.74 -17.30 0.83
CA ASN A 98 -19.05 -16.55 2.05
C ASN A 98 -17.79 -16.16 2.84
N THR A 99 -16.88 -17.11 3.05
CA THR A 99 -15.69 -16.91 3.88
C THR A 99 -14.54 -16.25 3.14
N LYS A 100 -14.43 -16.51 1.82
CA LYS A 100 -13.31 -16.10 0.97
C LYS A 100 -11.93 -16.54 1.47
N LYS A 101 -11.85 -17.50 2.41
CA LYS A 101 -10.58 -18.00 2.93
C LYS A 101 -9.90 -18.91 1.92
N GLN A 102 -8.58 -18.79 1.77
CA GLN A 102 -7.84 -19.60 0.80
C GLN A 102 -7.96 -21.10 1.09
N ALA A 103 -8.07 -21.49 2.36
CA ALA A 103 -8.28 -22.87 2.77
C ALA A 103 -9.59 -23.48 2.23
N ASP A 104 -10.70 -22.73 2.27
CA ASP A 104 -12.01 -23.18 1.77
C ASP A 104 -12.01 -23.23 0.23
N ILE A 105 -11.31 -22.29 -0.41
CA ILE A 105 -11.08 -22.34 -1.86
C ILE A 105 -10.28 -23.59 -2.26
N ASN A 106 -9.20 -23.89 -1.55
CA ASN A 106 -8.36 -25.07 -1.80
C ASN A 106 -9.13 -26.38 -1.61
N ALA A 107 -9.93 -26.48 -0.53
CA ALA A 107 -10.77 -27.64 -0.26
C ALA A 107 -11.79 -27.87 -1.40
N THR A 108 -12.45 -26.79 -1.84
CA THR A 108 -13.42 -26.85 -2.93
C THR A 108 -12.75 -27.22 -4.26
N ARG A 109 -11.58 -26.65 -4.56
CA ARG A 109 -10.79 -26.93 -5.77
C ARG A 109 -10.42 -28.41 -5.87
N LYS A 110 -9.99 -29.00 -4.75
CA LYS A 110 -9.68 -30.43 -4.65
C LYS A 110 -10.89 -31.27 -5.08
N MET A 111 -12.06 -30.99 -4.51
CA MET A 111 -13.30 -31.70 -4.84
C MET A 111 -13.70 -31.53 -6.31
N ILE A 112 -13.54 -30.33 -6.89
CA ILE A 112 -13.82 -30.07 -8.32
C ILE A 112 -12.86 -30.84 -9.22
N ASN A 113 -11.58 -30.94 -8.85
CA ASN A 113 -10.59 -31.66 -9.63
C ASN A 113 -10.92 -33.15 -9.76
N ASP A 114 -11.56 -33.71 -8.74
CA ASP A 114 -12.03 -35.09 -8.67
C ASP A 114 -13.34 -35.35 -9.46
N VAL A 115 -14.01 -34.30 -9.99
CA VAL A 115 -15.22 -34.43 -10.82
C VAL A 115 -14.86 -34.94 -12.22
N ILE A 116 -15.61 -35.93 -12.70
CA ILE A 116 -15.35 -36.62 -13.97
C ILE A 116 -15.99 -35.88 -15.14
N GLU A 117 -17.21 -35.40 -14.96
CA GLU A 117 -17.97 -34.73 -16.02
C GLU A 117 -17.37 -33.36 -16.32
N THR A 118 -16.77 -33.26 -17.50
CA THR A 118 -16.04 -32.06 -17.94
C THR A 118 -16.90 -30.80 -17.90
N GLN A 119 -18.20 -30.91 -18.21
CA GLN A 119 -19.12 -29.77 -18.18
C GLN A 119 -19.31 -29.20 -16.77
N TYR A 120 -19.54 -30.05 -15.76
CA TYR A 120 -19.76 -29.61 -14.38
C TYR A 120 -18.46 -29.09 -13.76
N LYS A 121 -17.35 -29.78 -14.04
CA LYS A 121 -16.01 -29.34 -13.65
C LYS A 121 -15.73 -27.91 -14.14
N ARG A 122 -15.96 -27.63 -15.43
CA ARG A 122 -15.76 -26.28 -16.01
C ARG A 122 -16.62 -25.22 -15.31
N THR A 123 -17.92 -25.50 -15.12
CA THR A 123 -18.84 -24.55 -14.50
C THR A 123 -18.44 -24.23 -13.06
N TRP A 124 -18.16 -25.24 -12.24
CA TRP A 124 -17.78 -25.03 -10.84
C TRP A 124 -16.38 -24.44 -10.69
N SER A 125 -15.43 -24.81 -11.55
CA SER A 125 -14.11 -24.16 -11.61
C SER A 125 -14.26 -22.66 -11.87
N SER A 126 -15.05 -22.27 -12.88
CA SER A 126 -15.30 -20.88 -13.23
C SER A 126 -15.92 -20.08 -12.07
N GLU A 127 -16.90 -20.67 -11.38
CA GLU A 127 -17.51 -20.03 -10.21
C GLU A 127 -16.54 -19.86 -9.04
N LEU A 128 -15.66 -20.83 -8.81
CA LEU A 128 -14.65 -20.75 -7.77
C LEU A 128 -13.51 -19.79 -8.14
N ASP A 129 -13.18 -19.67 -9.43
CA ASP A 129 -12.20 -18.70 -9.94
C ASP A 129 -12.64 -17.26 -9.71
N LYS A 130 -13.93 -16.95 -9.83
CA LYS A 130 -14.46 -15.62 -9.46
C LYS A 130 -14.19 -15.27 -8.00
N VAL A 131 -14.31 -16.24 -7.08
CA VAL A 131 -14.01 -16.04 -5.65
C VAL A 131 -12.52 -15.75 -5.45
N GLN A 132 -11.66 -16.57 -6.07
CA GLN A 132 -10.20 -16.40 -6.01
C GLN A 132 -9.75 -15.06 -6.60
N GLN A 133 -10.36 -14.63 -7.72
CA GLN A 133 -10.04 -13.36 -8.36
C GLN A 133 -10.47 -12.17 -7.50
N GLY A 134 -11.63 -12.25 -6.82
CA GLY A 134 -12.05 -11.21 -5.87
C GLY A 134 -11.02 -11.01 -4.75
N LYS A 135 -10.49 -12.10 -4.22
CA LYS A 135 -9.43 -12.12 -3.20
C LYS A 135 -8.14 -11.46 -3.69
N ILE A 136 -7.70 -11.84 -4.90
CA ILE A 136 -6.54 -11.23 -5.57
C ILE A 136 -6.75 -9.72 -5.78
N ASN A 137 -7.93 -9.31 -6.25
CA ASN A 137 -8.23 -7.90 -6.49
C ASN A 137 -8.19 -7.08 -5.19
N THR A 138 -8.65 -7.64 -4.07
CA THR A 138 -8.52 -7.01 -2.75
C THR A 138 -7.06 -6.77 -2.39
N LEU A 139 -6.20 -7.79 -2.52
CA LEU A 139 -4.76 -7.63 -2.26
C LEU A 139 -4.14 -6.56 -3.15
N VAL A 140 -4.38 -6.61 -4.47
CA VAL A 140 -3.84 -5.64 -5.44
C VAL A 140 -4.28 -4.22 -5.10
N THR A 141 -5.55 -4.04 -4.74
CA THR A 141 -6.09 -2.73 -4.33
C THR A 141 -5.39 -2.20 -3.09
N LEU A 142 -5.17 -3.05 -2.08
CA LEU A 142 -4.48 -2.66 -0.85
C LEU A 142 -3.03 -2.27 -1.12
N VAL A 143 -2.30 -3.08 -1.90
CA VAL A 143 -0.90 -2.84 -2.29
C VAL A 143 -0.75 -1.50 -3.04
N ASN A 144 -1.64 -1.24 -3.99
CA ASN A 144 -1.63 -0.04 -4.82
C ASN A 144 -2.23 1.21 -4.13
N SER A 145 -2.79 1.06 -2.92
CA SER A 145 -3.36 2.20 -2.21
C SER A 145 -2.26 3.16 -1.70
N ASN A 146 -2.57 4.45 -1.72
CA ASN A 146 -1.71 5.51 -1.14
C ASN A 146 -1.74 5.53 0.39
N LYS A 147 -2.63 4.76 1.03
CA LYS A 147 -2.73 4.65 2.49
C LYS A 147 -1.66 3.69 3.00
N LYS A 148 -0.76 4.17 3.85
CA LYS A 148 0.35 3.39 4.45
C LYS A 148 0.28 3.35 5.98
N ASP A 149 -0.93 3.41 6.52
CA ASP A 149 -1.19 3.24 7.95
C ASP A 149 -1.05 1.77 8.40
N ASP A 150 -0.98 1.56 9.71
CA ASP A 150 -0.80 0.23 10.31
C ASP A 150 -1.92 -0.74 9.93
N ASN A 151 -3.15 -0.26 9.79
CA ASN A 151 -4.31 -1.07 9.43
C ASN A 151 -4.17 -1.62 8.00
N THR A 152 -3.78 -0.77 7.06
CA THR A 152 -3.60 -1.15 5.66
C THR A 152 -2.44 -2.13 5.51
N VAL A 153 -1.34 -1.92 6.24
CA VAL A 153 -0.19 -2.83 6.25
C VAL A 153 -0.56 -4.20 6.81
N ASN A 154 -1.29 -4.24 7.92
CA ASN A 154 -1.75 -5.50 8.51
C ASN A 154 -2.72 -6.23 7.57
N ALA A 155 -3.60 -5.49 6.88
CA ALA A 155 -4.49 -6.06 5.87
C ALA A 155 -3.71 -6.69 4.70
N ILE A 156 -2.69 -6.00 4.16
CA ILE A 156 -1.81 -6.55 3.10
C ILE A 156 -1.15 -7.84 3.57
N LYS A 157 -0.55 -7.85 4.77
CA LYS A 157 0.12 -9.03 5.33
C LYS A 157 -0.84 -10.21 5.49
N ASN A 158 -2.00 -9.97 6.09
CA ASN A 158 -3.00 -11.02 6.33
C ASN A 158 -3.50 -11.60 5.02
N GLU A 159 -3.85 -10.75 4.06
CA GLU A 159 -4.40 -11.17 2.78
C GLU A 159 -3.38 -11.93 1.95
N PHE A 160 -2.14 -11.41 1.86
CA PHE A 160 -1.05 -12.06 1.15
C PHE A 160 -0.68 -13.42 1.76
N ASN A 161 -0.58 -13.50 3.09
CA ASN A 161 -0.28 -14.76 3.77
C ASN A 161 -1.36 -15.81 3.57
N ASP A 162 -2.65 -15.42 3.56
CA ASP A 162 -3.73 -16.36 3.27
C ASP A 162 -3.65 -16.85 1.81
N ILE A 163 -3.54 -15.95 0.82
CA ILE A 163 -3.45 -16.32 -0.61
C ILE A 163 -2.22 -17.19 -0.88
N LYS A 164 -1.08 -16.93 -0.22
CA LYS A 164 0.17 -17.71 -0.37
C LYS A 164 0.01 -19.19 -0.05
N THR A 165 -1.04 -19.59 0.66
CA THR A 165 -1.36 -21.00 0.93
C THR A 165 -2.10 -21.71 -0.22
N VAL A 166 -2.25 -21.08 -1.38
CA VAL A 166 -2.97 -21.63 -2.55
C VAL A 166 -2.48 -23.02 -2.93
N LYS A 167 -3.43 -23.90 -3.27
CA LYS A 167 -3.19 -25.26 -3.78
C LYS A 167 -4.12 -25.53 -4.95
N TYR A 168 -3.70 -26.46 -5.83
CA TYR A 168 -4.48 -26.92 -6.99
C TYR A 168 -4.82 -25.80 -8.01
N ASN A 169 -4.01 -24.73 -8.04
CA ASN A 169 -4.08 -23.66 -9.02
C ASN A 169 -2.68 -23.06 -9.24
N ASP A 170 -1.96 -23.62 -10.21
CA ASP A 170 -0.57 -23.25 -10.48
C ASP A 170 -0.43 -21.84 -11.08
N VAL A 171 -1.45 -21.38 -11.80
CA VAL A 171 -1.51 -20.02 -12.34
C VAL A 171 -1.45 -19.00 -11.21
N VAL A 172 -2.28 -19.18 -10.19
CA VAL A 172 -2.30 -18.29 -9.02
C VAL A 172 -1.03 -18.45 -8.18
N ALA A 173 -0.54 -19.68 -7.98
CA ALA A 173 0.71 -19.91 -7.26
C ALA A 173 1.90 -19.18 -7.91
N ASN A 174 2.01 -19.24 -9.25
CA ASN A 174 3.03 -18.52 -10.01
C ASN A 174 2.83 -17.01 -9.95
N TRP A 175 1.58 -16.53 -10.04
CA TRP A 175 1.26 -15.12 -9.90
C TRP A 175 1.73 -14.56 -8.54
N ILE A 176 1.43 -15.25 -7.43
CA ILE A 176 1.86 -14.83 -6.08
C ILE A 176 3.38 -14.75 -5.98
N LYS A 177 4.08 -15.73 -6.55
CA LYS A 177 5.55 -15.75 -6.55
C LYS A 177 6.11 -14.49 -7.20
N ASN A 178 5.55 -14.08 -8.33
CA ASN A 178 5.99 -12.87 -9.04
C ASN A 178 5.56 -11.58 -8.31
N TYR A 179 4.32 -11.54 -7.80
CA TYR A 179 3.74 -10.37 -7.13
C TYR A 179 4.30 -10.14 -5.71
N SER A 180 5.00 -11.12 -5.14
CA SER A 180 5.67 -11.00 -3.84
C SER A 180 6.59 -9.79 -3.74
N LYS A 181 7.28 -9.43 -4.84
CA LYS A 181 8.16 -8.24 -4.89
C LYS A 181 7.40 -6.94 -4.72
N ASP A 182 6.21 -6.82 -5.32
CA ASP A 182 5.37 -5.62 -5.20
C ASP A 182 4.81 -5.49 -3.79
N VAL A 183 4.43 -6.61 -3.17
CA VAL A 183 4.03 -6.67 -1.76
C VAL A 183 5.19 -6.26 -0.86
N GLU A 184 6.39 -6.83 -1.06
CA GLU A 184 7.58 -6.45 -0.30
C GLU A 184 7.90 -4.96 -0.45
N LYS A 185 7.84 -4.41 -1.66
CA LYS A 185 8.01 -2.97 -1.91
C LYS A 185 6.98 -2.15 -1.13
N ALA A 186 5.71 -2.52 -1.20
CA ALA A 186 4.64 -1.82 -0.48
C ALA A 186 4.78 -1.90 1.04
N LEU A 187 5.35 -2.99 1.56
CA LEU A 187 5.64 -3.17 2.99
C LEU A 187 6.92 -2.42 3.42
N LYS A 188 7.91 -2.30 2.55
CA LYS A 188 9.16 -1.52 2.77
C LYS A 188 8.94 0.00 2.81
N VAL A 189 7.85 0.51 2.23
CA VAL A 189 7.43 1.92 2.43
C VAL A 189 7.17 2.26 3.91
N LYS A 190 7.13 1.26 4.80
CA LYS A 190 7.05 1.44 6.25
C LYS A 190 8.42 1.63 6.94
N GLU A 191 9.56 1.42 6.27
CA GLU A 191 10.88 1.53 6.91
C GLU A 191 11.48 2.93 6.98
N SER A 192 10.80 4.00 6.53
CA SER A 192 11.25 5.36 6.87
C SER A 192 10.09 6.26 7.34
N TRP A 193 9.60 6.00 8.55
CA TRP A 193 9.30 7.12 9.46
C TRP A 193 10.58 7.72 10.05
N ASP A 194 11.73 7.11 9.75
CA ASP A 194 13.04 7.67 10.00
C ASP A 194 13.18 8.93 9.15
N MET A 195 13.34 10.06 9.84
CA MET A 195 13.65 11.32 9.20
C MET A 195 15.01 11.21 8.48
N PRO A 196 15.20 11.90 7.35
CA PRO A 196 16.49 11.90 6.68
C PRO A 196 17.62 12.27 7.64
N SER A 197 18.74 11.57 7.52
CA SER A 197 19.96 11.92 8.25
C SER A 197 20.55 13.21 7.70
N ARG A 198 21.34 13.89 8.53
CA ARG A 198 22.20 14.98 8.13
C ARG A 198 23.02 14.63 6.90
N ASN A 199 23.25 15.61 6.04
CA ASN A 199 23.99 15.44 4.81
C ASN A 199 24.93 16.64 4.63
N PRO A 200 26.26 16.42 4.45
CA PRO A 200 27.21 17.51 4.22
C PRO A 200 26.90 18.41 3.01
N ASN A 201 26.06 17.95 2.07
CA ASN A 201 25.61 18.73 0.91
C ASN A 201 24.42 19.66 1.22
N ASN A 202 23.82 19.55 2.41
CA ASN A 202 22.80 20.49 2.85
C ASN A 202 23.41 21.86 3.10
N LEU A 203 22.56 22.89 3.07
CA LEU A 203 22.96 24.26 3.36
C LEU A 203 23.30 24.39 4.84
N LYS A 204 24.49 24.90 5.14
CA LYS A 204 24.87 25.20 6.52
C LYS A 204 24.10 26.43 7.01
N GLY A 205 23.36 26.27 8.10
CA GLY A 205 22.52 27.32 8.67
C GLY A 205 22.83 27.61 10.13
N ILE A 206 22.35 28.77 10.59
CA ILE A 206 22.23 29.14 12.00
C ILE A 206 20.91 29.87 12.20
N ASP A 207 20.43 29.91 13.44
CA ASP A 207 19.41 30.84 13.88
C ASP A 207 19.87 31.68 15.08
N VAL A 208 19.44 32.94 15.11
CA VAL A 208 19.93 33.94 16.07
C VAL A 208 18.82 34.84 16.58
N SER A 209 19.05 35.45 17.73
CA SER A 209 18.15 36.40 18.36
C SER A 209 18.93 37.46 19.12
N ASN A 210 18.23 38.29 19.90
CA ASN A 210 18.84 39.21 20.84
C ASN A 210 19.82 38.57 21.84
N TRP A 211 19.72 37.25 22.10
CA TRP A 211 20.62 36.53 23.01
C TRP A 211 22.08 36.56 22.57
N GLN A 212 22.35 36.55 21.27
CA GLN A 212 23.71 36.60 20.72
C GLN A 212 24.30 38.02 20.71
N SER A 213 23.49 39.05 20.96
CA SER A 213 23.90 40.46 20.92
C SER A 213 24.56 40.85 19.58
N ASN A 214 25.77 41.42 19.60
CA ASN A 214 26.48 41.83 18.38
C ASN A 214 27.14 40.63 17.69
N ILE A 215 26.87 40.47 16.40
CA ILE A 215 27.40 39.38 15.55
C ILE A 215 28.24 39.97 14.41
N ASP A 216 29.41 39.40 14.17
CA ASP A 216 30.25 39.68 13.00
C ASP A 216 29.87 38.74 11.85
N PHE A 217 28.94 39.18 11.00
CA PHE A 217 28.43 38.36 9.89
C PHE A 217 29.45 38.09 8.79
N LYS A 218 30.53 38.89 8.70
CA LYS A 218 31.63 38.63 7.78
C LYS A 218 32.37 37.36 8.19
N LYS A 219 32.62 37.18 9.49
CA LYS A 219 33.19 35.93 10.02
C LYS A 219 32.23 34.75 9.90
N VAL A 220 30.93 34.97 10.13
CA VAL A 220 29.89 33.95 9.94
C VAL A 220 29.88 33.42 8.50
N LYS A 221 29.86 34.33 7.51
CA LYS A 221 29.93 33.99 6.07
C LYS A 221 31.23 33.28 5.73
N ALA A 222 32.38 33.78 6.21
CA ALA A 222 33.68 33.16 5.99
C ALA A 222 33.78 31.75 6.61
N HIS A 223 32.98 31.46 7.64
CA HIS A 223 32.85 30.14 8.25
C HIS A 223 31.91 29.19 7.47
N GLY A 224 31.46 29.60 6.29
CA GLY A 224 30.65 28.78 5.37
C GLY A 224 29.17 28.72 5.71
N VAL A 225 28.67 29.56 6.63
CA VAL A 225 27.22 29.69 6.85
C VAL A 225 26.58 30.29 5.59
N GLN A 226 25.45 29.71 5.18
CA GLN A 226 24.71 30.07 3.97
C GLN A 226 23.32 30.63 4.29
N VAL A 227 22.69 30.14 5.37
CA VAL A 227 21.33 30.53 5.80
C VAL A 227 21.38 31.08 7.22
N VAL A 228 20.68 32.18 7.46
CA VAL A 228 20.49 32.76 8.80
C VAL A 228 19.01 33.01 9.04
N TYR A 229 18.46 32.35 10.05
CA TYR A 229 17.16 32.70 10.62
C TYR A 229 17.33 33.70 11.77
N MET A 230 16.46 34.70 11.82
CA MET A 230 16.49 35.74 12.85
C MET A 230 15.15 35.83 13.57
N LYS A 231 15.18 35.87 14.90
CA LYS A 231 13.99 36.18 15.70
C LYS A 231 13.49 37.56 15.30
N ALA A 232 12.22 37.65 14.92
CA ALA A 232 11.60 38.94 14.65
C ALA A 232 10.70 39.38 15.79
N THR A 233 9.79 38.49 16.21
CA THR A 233 8.75 38.81 17.18
C THR A 233 8.42 37.63 18.09
N GLU A 234 7.78 37.93 19.21
CA GLU A 234 7.22 36.94 20.13
C GLU A 234 5.86 37.43 20.65
N GLY A 235 4.84 36.59 20.55
CA GLY A 235 3.47 36.99 20.86
C GLY A 235 3.02 38.26 20.12
N CYS A 236 2.14 39.04 20.72
CA CYS A 236 1.59 40.25 20.08
C CYS A 236 2.39 41.53 20.33
N THR A 237 3.42 41.51 21.18
CA THR A 237 3.99 42.74 21.76
C THR A 237 5.50 42.83 21.73
N TYR A 238 6.23 41.70 21.67
CA TYR A 238 7.68 41.71 21.72
C TYR A 238 8.27 41.74 20.30
N LYS A 239 9.10 42.75 20.03
CA LYS A 239 9.97 42.83 18.85
C LYS A 239 11.41 42.62 19.28
N ASP A 240 12.12 41.73 18.60
CA ASP A 240 13.54 41.49 18.88
C ASP A 240 14.37 42.74 18.52
N LYS A 241 15.08 43.29 19.50
CA LYS A 241 15.86 44.53 19.37
C LYS A 241 17.06 44.41 18.42
N TYR A 242 17.56 43.21 18.14
CA TYR A 242 18.68 42.97 17.24
C TYR A 242 18.26 42.58 15.82
N MET A 243 16.97 42.31 15.57
CA MET A 243 16.48 41.88 14.26
C MET A 243 16.94 42.80 13.11
N GLU A 244 16.79 44.12 13.27
CA GLU A 244 17.13 45.08 12.21
C GLU A 244 18.63 45.09 11.91
N GLN A 245 19.46 45.08 12.97
CA GLN A 245 20.91 45.06 12.86
C GLN A 245 21.40 43.75 12.23
N ASN A 246 20.85 42.61 12.66
CA ASN A 246 21.21 41.30 12.14
C ASN A 246 20.79 41.16 10.68
N TYR A 247 19.58 41.63 10.34
CA TYR A 247 19.07 41.63 8.97
C TYR A 247 20.01 42.39 8.03
N ARG A 248 20.33 43.65 8.38
CA ARG A 248 21.18 44.50 7.54
C ARG A 248 22.54 43.84 7.31
N GLN A 249 23.20 43.39 8.38
CA GLN A 249 24.53 42.79 8.28
C GLN A 249 24.53 41.43 7.55
N ALA A 250 23.49 40.61 7.73
CA ALA A 250 23.36 39.36 6.98
C ALA A 250 23.20 39.61 5.47
N LYS A 251 22.37 40.60 5.10
CA LYS A 251 22.19 41.00 3.69
C LYS A 251 23.46 41.60 3.09
N GLU A 252 24.18 42.45 3.82
CA GLU A 252 25.48 43.02 3.41
C GLU A 252 26.55 41.95 3.15
N ASN A 253 26.43 40.77 3.80
CA ASN A 253 27.34 39.64 3.61
C ASN A 253 26.74 38.52 2.72
N GLU A 254 25.70 38.84 1.93
CA GLU A 254 25.10 37.95 0.94
C GLU A 254 24.68 36.58 1.53
N LEU A 255 24.11 36.61 2.73
CA LEU A 255 23.51 35.42 3.35
C LEU A 255 22.05 35.30 2.95
N ASN A 256 21.57 34.05 2.86
CA ASN A 256 20.15 33.79 2.74
C ASN A 256 19.48 34.07 4.09
N VAL A 257 18.35 34.76 4.05
CA VAL A 257 17.70 35.32 5.23
C VAL A 257 16.30 34.74 5.39
N GLY A 258 16.02 34.27 6.61
CA GLY A 258 14.69 33.93 7.11
C GLY A 258 14.39 34.66 8.41
N PHE A 259 13.11 34.73 8.76
CA PHE A 259 12.65 35.26 10.04
C PHE A 259 11.76 34.24 10.73
N TYR A 260 11.81 34.22 12.07
CA TYR A 260 10.91 33.40 12.87
C TYR A 260 10.12 34.21 13.91
N HIS A 261 8.96 33.67 14.26
CA HIS A 261 8.05 34.18 15.27
C HIS A 261 7.86 33.16 16.39
N PHE A 262 8.18 33.54 17.62
CA PHE A 262 7.95 32.70 18.80
C PHE A 262 6.48 32.77 19.23
N PHE A 263 5.79 31.64 19.15
CA PHE A 263 4.34 31.55 19.30
C PHE A 263 3.86 31.57 20.75
N ARG A 264 2.87 32.42 21.05
CA ARG A 264 2.23 32.56 22.36
C ARG A 264 0.74 32.21 22.38
N GLY A 265 0.18 31.78 21.24
CA GLY A 265 -1.13 31.13 21.17
C GLY A 265 -2.25 31.92 20.50
N LYS A 266 -2.00 33.15 20.05
CA LYS A 266 -2.99 34.01 19.38
C LYS A 266 -2.75 34.03 17.87
N GLY A 267 -3.19 32.98 17.18
CA GLY A 267 -2.82 32.67 15.80
C GLY A 267 -2.92 33.87 14.83
N ILE A 268 -4.08 34.53 14.78
CA ILE A 268 -4.34 35.59 13.81
C ILE A 268 -3.60 36.90 14.17
N GLU A 269 -3.61 37.31 15.44
CA GLU A 269 -2.95 38.53 15.89
C GLU A 269 -1.43 38.43 15.79
N GLU A 270 -0.87 37.28 16.15
CA GLU A 270 0.57 37.02 16.10
C GLU A 270 1.08 36.98 14.66
N ALA A 271 0.36 36.33 13.73
CA ALA A 271 0.73 36.31 12.31
C ALA A 271 0.77 37.73 11.72
N ARG A 272 -0.22 38.56 12.05
CA ARG A 272 -0.27 39.97 11.62
C ARG A 272 0.84 40.79 12.24
N TYR A 273 1.15 40.59 13.52
CA TYR A 273 2.21 41.31 14.21
C TYR A 273 3.59 40.95 13.63
N PHE A 274 3.84 39.66 13.43
CA PHE A 274 5.03 39.15 12.79
C PHE A 274 5.21 39.71 11.38
N TYR A 275 4.20 39.56 10.51
CA TYR A 275 4.29 40.03 9.14
C TYR A 275 4.47 41.55 9.07
N ASN A 276 3.72 42.33 9.85
CA ASN A 276 3.87 43.79 9.84
C ASN A 276 5.26 44.26 10.29
N THR A 277 5.96 43.47 11.11
CA THR A 277 7.32 43.78 11.56
C THR A 277 8.36 43.58 10.45
N ILE A 278 8.13 42.61 9.55
CA ILE A 278 9.12 42.18 8.53
C ILE A 278 8.71 42.50 7.09
N LYS A 279 7.50 42.98 6.81
CA LYS A 279 6.95 43.18 5.46
C LYS A 279 7.78 44.06 4.51
N ASN A 280 8.64 44.93 5.06
CA ASN A 280 9.52 45.80 4.27
C ASN A 280 10.96 45.24 4.14
N LYS A 281 11.17 43.97 4.48
CA LYS A 281 12.46 43.29 4.44
C LYS A 281 12.47 42.26 3.31
N SER A 282 13.61 42.13 2.64
CA SER A 282 13.84 41.11 1.62
C SER A 282 14.37 39.84 2.29
N TYR A 283 13.55 38.80 2.27
CA TYR A 283 13.90 37.45 2.70
C TYR A 283 13.74 36.48 1.53
N ASN A 284 14.47 35.37 1.58
CA ASN A 284 14.37 34.31 0.58
C ASN A 284 14.16 32.92 1.21
N CYS A 285 14.20 32.82 2.54
CA CYS A 285 13.79 31.63 3.26
C CYS A 285 12.33 31.76 3.72
N LYS A 286 11.61 30.65 3.82
CA LYS A 286 10.22 30.61 4.29
C LYS A 286 10.09 31.23 5.67
N LEU A 287 8.99 31.94 5.92
CA LEU A 287 8.75 32.53 7.25
C LEU A 287 8.41 31.41 8.25
N ALA A 288 9.07 31.42 9.41
CA ALA A 288 8.97 30.33 10.38
C ALA A 288 8.01 30.66 11.54
N LEU A 289 7.08 29.74 11.80
CA LEU A 289 6.34 29.66 13.06
C LEU A 289 7.13 28.82 14.05
N ASP A 290 7.65 29.41 15.11
CA ASP A 290 8.31 28.70 16.21
C ASP A 290 7.27 28.35 17.29
N VAL A 291 6.94 27.06 17.39
CA VAL A 291 5.99 26.51 18.36
C VAL A 291 6.62 25.43 19.23
N GLU A 292 6.90 25.82 20.47
CA GLU A 292 7.59 24.97 21.46
C GLU A 292 6.94 24.97 22.85
N SER A 293 5.84 25.72 23.02
CA SER A 293 5.05 25.78 24.25
C SER A 293 3.56 25.54 23.95
N ALA A 294 2.90 24.75 24.79
CA ALA A 294 1.47 24.49 24.66
C ALA A 294 0.61 25.69 25.11
N ASN A 295 1.18 26.61 25.90
CA ASN A 295 0.48 27.80 26.40
C ASN A 295 -0.87 27.47 27.06
N GLY A 296 -0.95 26.33 27.77
CA GLY A 296 -2.16 25.85 28.45
C GLY A 296 -3.24 25.25 27.54
N MET A 297 -3.02 25.20 26.22
CA MET A 297 -3.98 24.65 25.25
C MET A 297 -3.86 23.12 25.13
N SER A 298 -4.98 22.47 24.80
CA SER A 298 -4.96 21.08 24.35
C SER A 298 -4.26 20.94 22.99
N LYS A 299 -3.85 19.70 22.64
CA LYS A 299 -3.24 19.38 21.34
C LYS A 299 -4.06 19.89 20.14
N ASN A 300 -5.38 19.72 20.20
CA ASN A 300 -6.28 20.15 19.13
C ASN A 300 -6.37 21.67 19.03
N GLU A 301 -6.50 22.37 20.17
CA GLU A 301 -6.57 23.84 20.23
C GLU A 301 -5.27 24.49 19.77
N LEU A 302 -4.13 23.99 20.26
CA LEU A 302 -2.82 24.49 19.84
C LEU A 302 -2.62 24.32 18.33
N THR A 303 -2.92 23.13 17.81
CA THR A 303 -2.81 22.86 16.37
C THR A 303 -3.74 23.77 15.56
N ASN A 304 -4.97 24.01 16.04
CA ASN A 304 -5.89 24.98 15.41
C ASN A 304 -5.29 26.39 15.37
N GLN A 305 -4.70 26.86 16.47
CA GLN A 305 -4.09 28.19 16.53
C GLN A 305 -2.86 28.30 15.62
N CYS A 306 -2.04 27.25 15.53
CA CYS A 306 -0.93 27.18 14.58
C CYS A 306 -1.43 27.23 13.12
N LEU A 307 -2.51 26.51 12.80
CA LEU A 307 -3.11 26.53 11.47
C LEU A 307 -3.61 27.92 11.09
N ILE A 308 -4.29 28.61 12.01
CA ILE A 308 -4.76 29.99 11.82
C ILE A 308 -3.57 30.93 11.56
N PHE A 309 -2.51 30.82 12.37
CA PHE A 309 -1.28 31.60 12.18
C PHE A 309 -0.70 31.38 10.78
N MET A 310 -0.47 30.13 10.40
CA MET A 310 0.15 29.79 9.12
C MET A 310 -0.71 30.22 7.93
N GLN A 311 -2.03 30.06 8.03
CA GLN A 311 -2.95 30.49 6.97
C GLN A 311 -2.92 32.01 6.77
N GLU A 312 -2.96 32.79 7.86
CA GLU A 312 -2.89 34.24 7.77
C GLU A 312 -1.51 34.71 7.28
N LEU A 313 -0.43 34.07 7.75
CA LEU A 313 0.92 34.38 7.31
C LEU A 313 1.11 34.12 5.81
N ASN A 314 0.64 32.98 5.31
CA ASN A 314 0.69 32.68 3.88
C ASN A 314 -0.16 33.67 3.07
N ARG A 315 -1.36 34.03 3.57
CA ARG A 315 -2.22 35.03 2.92
C ARG A 315 -1.56 36.41 2.85
N LEU A 316 -0.87 36.83 3.90
CA LEU A 316 -0.22 38.14 3.98
C LEU A 316 1.08 38.21 3.17
N SER A 317 1.89 37.17 3.22
CA SER A 317 3.22 37.12 2.59
C SER A 317 3.21 36.63 1.14
N GLY A 318 2.15 35.95 0.72
CA GLY A 318 2.06 35.30 -0.60
C GLY A 318 2.92 34.05 -0.74
N ASN A 319 3.56 33.58 0.33
CA ASN A 319 4.50 32.46 0.33
C ASN A 319 4.11 31.41 1.38
N ASP A 320 4.47 30.15 1.15
CA ASP A 320 4.30 29.11 2.16
C ASP A 320 5.29 29.27 3.31
N GLY A 321 4.80 29.18 4.56
CA GLY A 321 5.64 29.16 5.76
C GLY A 321 6.26 27.79 6.09
N VAL A 322 7.14 27.78 7.10
CA VAL A 322 7.74 26.60 7.72
C VAL A 322 7.38 26.54 9.21
N VAL A 323 7.17 25.36 9.76
CA VAL A 323 6.92 25.17 11.20
C VAL A 323 8.21 24.72 11.88
N TYR A 324 8.69 25.50 12.84
CA TYR A 324 9.74 25.10 13.76
C TYR A 324 9.14 24.50 15.04
N THR A 325 9.68 23.36 15.46
CA THR A 325 9.37 22.72 16.75
C THR A 325 10.43 21.67 17.08
N TYR A 326 10.37 21.03 18.26
CA TYR A 326 11.24 19.91 18.61
C TYR A 326 10.50 18.57 18.62
N THR A 327 11.24 17.47 18.41
CA THR A 327 10.69 16.12 18.18
C THR A 327 9.67 15.70 19.23
N ASN A 328 10.00 15.86 20.51
CA ASN A 328 9.10 15.47 21.61
C ASN A 328 7.83 16.34 21.67
N PHE A 329 7.92 17.63 21.36
CA PHE A 329 6.75 18.51 21.35
C PHE A 329 5.78 18.15 20.23
N ALA A 330 6.30 17.93 19.02
CA ALA A 330 5.50 17.51 17.88
C ALA A 330 4.65 16.27 18.20
N LEU A 331 5.28 15.24 18.78
CA LEU A 331 4.61 13.98 19.13
C LEU A 331 3.47 14.18 20.16
N ASN A 332 3.70 15.02 21.15
CA ASN A 332 2.83 15.10 22.34
C ASN A 332 1.81 16.24 22.27
N ASN A 333 2.07 17.31 21.53
CA ASN A 333 1.31 18.56 21.59
C ASN A 333 0.74 19.01 20.24
N LEU A 334 1.18 18.43 19.13
CA LEU A 334 0.67 18.75 17.79
C LEU A 334 -0.01 17.54 17.15
N ASP A 335 -0.74 17.78 16.05
CA ASP A 335 -1.37 16.72 15.24
C ASP A 335 -1.11 16.86 13.74
N SER A 336 -1.53 15.83 13.00
CA SER A 336 -1.21 15.62 11.59
C SER A 336 -1.69 16.74 10.66
N ARG A 337 -2.58 17.64 11.09
CA ARG A 337 -3.08 18.72 10.22
C ARG A 337 -1.99 19.72 9.82
N LEU A 338 -0.88 19.78 10.57
CA LEU A 338 0.28 20.62 10.23
C LEU A 338 1.20 20.00 9.16
N SER A 339 0.98 18.75 8.75
CA SER A 339 1.84 18.05 7.78
C SER A 339 1.87 18.67 6.38
N LYS A 340 0.97 19.64 6.10
CA LYS A 340 0.94 20.40 4.84
C LYS A 340 1.97 21.52 4.76
N TYR A 341 2.57 21.91 5.89
CA TYR A 341 3.64 22.90 5.93
C TYR A 341 4.99 22.21 6.07
N SER A 342 6.05 22.82 5.53
CA SER A 342 7.42 22.34 5.71
C SER A 342 7.79 22.31 7.21
N LEU A 343 8.68 21.40 7.59
CA LEU A 343 9.16 21.25 8.97
C LEU A 343 10.60 21.75 9.09
N TRP A 344 10.87 22.55 10.12
CA TRP A 344 12.19 22.78 10.69
C TRP A 344 12.23 22.12 12.06
N ILE A 345 12.92 20.99 12.20
CA ILE A 345 12.86 20.18 13.43
C ILE A 345 14.10 20.42 14.29
N ALA A 346 13.92 20.52 15.61
CA ALA A 346 15.01 20.47 16.57
C ALA A 346 15.13 19.07 17.21
N HIS A 347 16.35 18.54 17.21
CA HIS A 347 16.74 17.32 17.91
C HIS A 347 18.27 17.25 18.07
N TYR A 348 18.78 17.55 19.26
CA TYR A 348 20.22 17.71 19.44
C TYR A 348 20.97 16.39 19.63
N GLY A 349 22.22 16.34 19.17
CA GLY A 349 23.14 15.23 19.45
C GLY A 349 22.89 13.96 18.66
N VAL A 350 22.06 14.02 17.60
CA VAL A 350 21.71 12.89 16.75
C VAL A 350 22.03 13.18 15.28
N GLN A 351 22.32 12.13 14.50
CA GLN A 351 22.55 12.24 13.06
C GLN A 351 21.26 12.34 12.25
N ALA A 352 20.15 11.83 12.78
CA ALA A 352 18.83 11.93 12.18
C ALA A 352 17.83 12.32 13.27
N PRO A 353 16.88 13.22 13.00
CA PRO A 353 15.81 13.48 13.94
C PRO A 353 15.04 12.19 14.27
N GLY A 354 14.65 12.05 15.54
CA GLY A 354 13.81 10.93 15.96
C GLY A 354 12.46 10.88 15.23
N ARG A 355 11.79 9.74 15.36
CA ARG A 355 10.48 9.49 14.76
C ARG A 355 9.49 10.62 15.05
N ASN A 356 8.80 11.05 14.00
CA ASN A 356 7.72 12.05 14.05
C ASN A 356 6.44 11.42 13.48
N ASN A 357 5.25 11.73 14.02
CA ASN A 357 3.97 11.19 13.53
C ASN A 357 3.18 12.17 12.64
N ILE A 358 3.71 13.37 12.41
CA ILE A 358 3.11 14.43 11.61
C ILE A 358 3.86 14.57 10.28
N TRP A 359 5.19 14.67 10.34
CA TRP A 359 6.05 14.84 9.17
C TRP A 359 6.90 13.59 8.90
N ARG A 360 7.35 13.47 7.64
CA ARG A 360 8.23 12.38 7.17
C ARG A 360 9.57 12.88 6.64
N ASP A 361 9.69 14.19 6.45
CA ASP A 361 10.86 14.88 5.94
C ASP A 361 10.95 16.26 6.61
N TRP A 362 12.08 16.93 6.47
CA TRP A 362 12.37 18.24 7.03
C TRP A 362 13.01 19.15 5.98
N ALA A 363 12.61 20.42 5.98
CA ALA A 363 13.27 21.49 5.25
C ALA A 363 14.45 22.09 6.05
N GLY A 364 14.40 21.97 7.39
CA GLY A 364 15.48 22.34 8.29
C GLY A 364 15.66 21.35 9.44
N PHE A 365 16.89 21.16 9.88
CA PHE A 365 17.21 20.36 11.06
C PHE A 365 18.18 21.11 11.97
N GLN A 366 17.69 21.60 13.11
CA GLN A 366 18.50 22.16 14.19
C GLN A 366 19.09 21.02 15.02
N TYR A 367 20.38 20.74 14.82
CA TYR A 367 21.04 19.55 15.36
C TYR A 367 21.93 19.85 16.59
N SER A 368 22.12 21.13 16.93
CA SER A 368 22.86 21.55 18.11
C SER A 368 22.49 22.97 18.53
N SER A 369 22.45 23.22 19.84
CA SER A 369 22.39 24.57 20.44
C SER A 369 23.67 24.98 21.14
N LYS A 370 24.76 24.24 20.89
CA LYS A 370 26.08 24.42 21.52
C LYS A 370 27.19 24.57 20.47
N GLY A 371 26.83 25.06 19.28
CA GLY A 371 27.79 25.34 18.23
C GLY A 371 28.72 26.49 18.59
N THR A 372 29.92 26.47 18.01
CA THR A 372 30.85 27.61 18.05
C THR A 372 31.02 28.12 16.63
N VAL A 373 30.55 29.34 16.37
CA VAL A 373 30.63 29.99 15.05
C VAL A 373 31.43 31.27 15.19
N PRO A 374 32.55 31.44 14.47
CA PRO A 374 33.32 32.66 14.46
C PRO A 374 32.45 33.89 14.16
N GLY A 375 32.54 34.89 15.04
CA GLY A 375 31.73 36.11 14.96
C GLY A 375 30.50 36.11 15.87
N ILE A 376 30.16 34.99 16.50
CA ILE A 376 29.09 34.88 17.50
C ILE A 376 29.73 34.55 18.86
N ASN A 377 29.35 35.30 19.89
CA ASN A 377 29.82 35.05 21.25
C ASN A 377 29.03 33.91 21.89
N GLY A 378 29.74 32.97 22.54
CA GLY A 378 29.11 31.86 23.23
C GLY A 378 28.54 30.79 22.29
N ASN A 379 27.45 30.17 22.71
CA ASN A 379 26.79 29.11 21.96
C ASN A 379 25.96 29.67 20.80
N CYS A 380 26.02 28.97 19.67
CA CYS A 380 25.21 29.22 18.49
C CYS A 380 24.37 27.99 18.16
N ASP A 381 23.11 28.22 17.78
CA ASP A 381 22.28 27.18 17.18
C ASP A 381 22.81 26.84 15.78
N LEU A 382 22.82 25.55 15.46
CA LEU A 382 23.36 25.03 14.21
C LEU A 382 22.29 24.24 13.47
N ASP A 383 22.13 24.58 12.19
CA ASP A 383 21.13 24.00 11.32
C ASP A 383 21.75 23.41 10.05
N GLU A 384 21.06 22.41 9.52
CA GLU A 384 21.14 22.04 8.10
C GLU A 384 19.81 22.34 7.44
N PHE A 385 19.83 22.99 6.27
CA PHE A 385 18.63 23.26 5.48
C PHE A 385 18.71 22.61 4.10
N THR A 386 17.58 22.10 3.61
CA THR A 386 17.43 21.64 2.23
C THR A 386 16.97 22.80 1.34
N PRO A 387 16.99 22.67 0.00
CA PRO A 387 16.45 23.69 -0.89
C PRO A 387 14.97 24.04 -0.63
N ASP A 388 14.21 23.15 0.01
CA ASP A 388 12.80 23.38 0.36
C ASP A 388 12.61 24.48 1.42
N ILE A 389 13.69 24.97 2.03
CA ILE A 389 13.63 26.12 2.95
C ILE A 389 13.37 27.44 2.24
N PHE A 390 13.63 27.53 0.93
CA PHE A 390 13.48 28.77 0.19
C PHE A 390 12.01 29.05 -0.18
N VAL A 391 11.67 30.33 -0.30
CA VAL A 391 10.41 30.75 -0.93
C VAL A 391 10.54 30.57 -2.45
N ASN A 392 9.44 30.19 -3.10
CA ASN A 392 9.40 29.91 -4.54
C ASN A 392 9.50 31.18 -5.40
#